data_AF-A0A926XB91-F1
#
_entry.id   AF-A0A926XB91-F1
#
_cell.length_a   1.000
_cell.length_b   1.000
_cell.length_c   1.000
_cell.angle_alpha   90.00
_cell.angle_beta   90.00
_cell.angle_gamma   90.00
#
_symmetry.space_group_name_H-M   'P 1'
#
loop_
_entity.id
_entity.type
_entity.pdbx_description
1 polymer ?
#
loop_
_entity_poly.entity_id
_entity_poly.type
_entity_poly.pdbx_seq_one_letter_code
_entity_poly.pdbx_strand_id
1 'polypeptide(L)'
;MESGKILGFFIEEAKEHLETLEKGLLDLRGVMADQERINEMFRAAHSVKGGAAMLGFNSIQKVSHRFEDCFKLLKEHPVNIDNDLESMFLEGYDTLKHLVDQLQGPFGLREEEGEKIVQAAEPNFVKLQAHLNHLLGAAGSAPEASKTSTPDISAQVTGVLKQMLPLFKQAETPANRQQLCALCSRLVQMSAEIKTWQVLVRTANRAIANPKNTYATLAPIVIKELKQASDLLPHGKTDAIAPSASLRLLAASPEATTAPIPPAKVAVGEGPPSPTESKPTPTSIKQIAVPVEPRAAAKVLAQVFNKEQLLLLAKLLHQASR
;
A
#
# COMPACT_ATOMS: atom_id res chain seq x y z
N MET A 1 13.52 3.60 40.89
CA MET A 1 14.21 2.29 40.88
C MET A 1 13.73 1.37 39.76
N GLU A 2 12.47 1.44 39.32
CA GLU A 2 11.95 0.60 38.21
C GLU A 2 12.45 1.05 36.83
N SER A 3 12.50 2.36 36.55
CA SER A 3 12.94 2.89 35.25
C SER A 3 14.39 2.50 34.89
N GLY A 4 15.28 2.42 35.87
CA GLY A 4 16.67 1.98 35.66
C GLY A 4 16.81 0.49 35.36
N LYS A 5 15.91 -0.35 35.89
CA LYS A 5 15.88 -1.78 35.56
C LYS A 5 15.40 -2.02 34.13
N ILE A 6 14.34 -1.33 33.72
CA ILE A 6 13.81 -1.41 32.34
C ILE A 6 14.87 -0.97 31.33
N LEU A 7 15.59 0.12 31.64
CA LEU A 7 16.72 0.57 30.81
C LEU A 7 17.83 -0.49 30.71
N GLY A 8 18.20 -1.10 31.84
CA GLY A 8 19.21 -2.18 31.85
C GLY A 8 18.84 -3.35 30.95
N PHE A 9 17.59 -3.84 31.05
CA PHE A 9 17.08 -4.92 30.19
C PHE A 9 17.10 -4.54 28.70
N PHE A 10 16.66 -3.32 28.37
CA PHE A 10 16.70 -2.85 26.98
C PHE A 10 18.14 -2.80 26.45
N ILE A 11 19.10 -2.32 27.24
CA ILE A 11 20.50 -2.26 26.81
C ILE A 11 21.06 -3.67 26.56
N GLU A 12 20.74 -4.63 27.42
CA GLU A 12 21.16 -6.03 27.26
C GLU A 12 20.57 -6.64 25.98
N GLU A 13 19.25 -6.52 25.79
CA GLU A 13 18.56 -7.00 24.58
C GLU A 13 19.07 -6.30 23.31
N ALA A 14 19.30 -4.98 23.37
CA ALA A 14 19.84 -4.22 22.24
C ALA A 14 21.25 -4.69 21.87
N LYS A 15 22.08 -5.08 22.84
CA LYS A 15 23.42 -5.64 22.59
C LYS A 15 23.36 -7.00 21.93
N GLU A 16 22.46 -7.89 22.36
CA GLU A 16 22.25 -9.18 21.69
C GLU A 16 21.85 -8.98 20.22
N HIS A 17 20.93 -8.06 19.95
CA HIS A 17 20.55 -7.72 18.57
C HIS A 17 21.69 -7.07 17.78
N LEU A 18 22.49 -6.21 18.41
CA LEU A 18 23.69 -5.65 17.77
C LEU A 18 24.71 -6.73 17.41
N GLU A 19 24.89 -7.77 18.21
CA GLU A 19 25.77 -8.89 17.84
C GLU A 19 25.24 -9.66 16.62
N THR A 20 23.92 -9.90 16.55
CA THR A 20 23.30 -10.51 15.37
C THR A 20 23.51 -9.65 14.13
N LEU A 21 23.33 -8.33 14.25
CA LEU A 21 23.54 -7.39 13.16
C LEU A 21 25.00 -7.37 12.71
N GLU A 22 25.96 -7.31 13.64
CA GLU A 22 27.39 -7.30 13.33
C GLU A 22 27.81 -8.56 12.57
N LYS A 23 27.48 -9.74 13.10
CA LYS A 23 27.79 -11.03 12.45
C LYS A 23 27.17 -11.13 11.07
N GLY A 24 25.94 -10.65 10.92
CA GLY A 24 25.24 -10.64 9.63
C GLY A 24 25.86 -9.66 8.62
N LEU A 25 26.31 -8.49 9.08
CA LEU A 25 26.94 -7.49 8.22
C LEU A 25 28.35 -7.89 7.77
N LEU A 26 29.14 -8.53 8.64
CA LEU A 26 30.47 -9.05 8.29
C LEU A 26 30.43 -10.22 7.28
N ASP A 27 29.28 -10.87 7.12
CA ASP A 27 29.04 -11.93 6.13
C ASP A 27 27.80 -11.60 5.29
N LEU A 28 27.66 -10.33 4.88
CA LEU A 28 26.44 -9.87 4.21
C LEU A 28 26.16 -10.63 2.91
N ARG A 29 27.20 -11.07 2.20
CA ARG A 29 27.08 -11.93 1.01
C ARG A 29 26.50 -13.30 1.33
N GLY A 30 27.00 -13.96 2.39
CA GLY A 30 26.47 -15.24 2.85
C GLY A 30 25.04 -15.11 3.37
N VAL A 31 24.72 -13.99 4.03
CA VAL A 31 23.36 -13.67 4.46
C VAL A 31 22.42 -13.50 3.26
N MET A 32 22.83 -12.86 2.17
CA MET A 32 21.99 -12.72 0.97
C MET A 32 21.66 -14.04 0.28
N ALA A 33 22.48 -15.07 0.47
CA ALA A 33 22.21 -16.42 -0.04
C ALA A 33 21.23 -17.21 0.85
N ASP A 34 20.94 -16.72 2.07
CA ASP A 34 20.13 -17.41 3.06
C ASP A 34 18.97 -16.52 3.56
N GLN A 35 17.77 -16.87 3.13
CA GLN A 35 16.55 -16.13 3.46
C GLN A 35 16.28 -16.07 4.97
N GLU A 36 16.70 -17.07 5.75
CA GLU A 36 16.52 -17.09 7.19
C GLU A 36 17.44 -16.09 7.88
N ARG A 37 18.71 -16.03 7.46
CA ARG A 37 19.70 -15.09 8.03
C ARG A 37 19.33 -13.64 7.79
N ILE A 38 18.83 -13.27 6.60
CA ILE A 38 18.37 -11.89 6.36
C ILE A 38 17.09 -11.57 7.16
N ASN A 39 16.21 -12.56 7.35
CA ASN A 39 15.03 -12.39 8.23
C ASN A 39 15.44 -12.19 9.69
N GLU A 40 16.49 -12.86 10.15
CA GLU A 40 17.06 -12.70 11.48
C GLU A 40 17.58 -11.27 11.69
N MET A 41 18.38 -10.75 10.75
CA MET A 41 18.85 -9.36 10.78
C MET A 41 17.72 -8.34 10.76
N PHE A 42 16.70 -8.55 9.92
CA PHE A 42 15.51 -7.71 9.89
C PHE A 42 14.78 -7.69 11.24
N ARG A 43 14.60 -8.86 11.88
CA ARG A 43 13.98 -8.95 13.21
C ARG A 43 14.81 -8.27 14.28
N ALA A 44 16.14 -8.44 14.26
CA ALA A 44 17.04 -7.77 15.20
C ALA A 44 16.92 -6.24 15.10
N ALA A 45 16.96 -5.68 13.89
CA ALA A 45 16.76 -4.24 13.68
C ALA A 45 15.36 -3.78 14.14
N HIS A 46 14.32 -4.56 13.85
CA HIS A 46 12.94 -4.26 14.26
C HIS A 46 12.75 -4.25 15.77
N SER A 47 13.35 -5.21 16.49
CA SER A 47 13.30 -5.28 17.95
C SER A 47 14.00 -4.09 18.59
N VAL A 48 15.21 -3.73 18.12
CA VAL A 48 15.93 -2.54 18.60
C VAL A 48 15.10 -1.27 18.38
N LYS A 49 14.49 -1.12 17.20
CA LYS A 49 13.59 0.00 16.89
C LYS A 49 12.40 0.06 17.85
N GLY A 50 11.75 -1.08 18.09
CA GLY A 50 10.59 -1.20 18.98
C GLY A 50 10.92 -0.82 20.41
N GLY A 51 12.00 -1.37 20.96
CA GLY A 51 12.47 -1.05 22.31
C GLY A 51 12.87 0.42 22.46
N ALA A 52 13.61 0.96 21.47
CA ALA A 52 14.00 2.37 21.46
C ALA A 52 12.79 3.31 21.41
N ALA A 53 11.79 3.00 20.59
CA ALA A 53 10.56 3.78 20.51
C ALA A 53 9.76 3.74 21.82
N MET A 54 9.67 2.58 22.47
CA MET A 54 8.96 2.41 23.74
C MET A 54 9.60 3.25 24.87
N LEU A 55 10.92 3.39 24.85
CA LEU A 55 11.68 4.14 25.86
C LEU A 55 11.97 5.59 25.46
N GLY A 56 11.55 6.02 24.27
CA GLY A 56 11.73 7.39 23.79
C GLY A 56 13.14 7.73 23.29
N PHE A 57 13.96 6.73 22.95
CA PHE A 57 15.29 6.92 22.38
C PHE A 57 15.21 7.19 20.88
N ASN A 58 14.78 8.40 20.53
CA ASN A 58 14.52 8.83 19.14
C ASN A 58 15.69 8.60 18.19
N SER A 59 16.93 8.86 18.62
CA SER A 59 18.14 8.66 17.79
C SER A 59 18.39 7.19 17.46
N ILE A 60 18.29 6.29 18.45
CA ILE A 60 18.41 4.84 18.25
C ILE A 60 17.27 4.33 17.37
N GLN A 61 16.04 4.80 17.61
CA GLN A 61 14.88 4.45 16.78
C GLN A 61 15.10 4.88 15.31
N LYS A 62 15.58 6.10 15.06
CA LYS A 62 15.85 6.60 13.70
C LYS A 62 16.85 5.70 12.98
N VAL A 63 17.98 5.39 13.60
CA VAL A 63 19.04 4.58 12.98
C VAL A 63 18.59 3.14 12.75
N SER A 64 18.01 2.48 13.75
CA SER A 64 17.49 1.10 13.60
C SER A 64 16.38 0.99 12.56
N HIS A 65 15.56 2.03 12.39
CA HIS A 65 14.56 2.09 11.32
C HIS A 65 15.21 2.14 9.92
N ARG A 66 16.33 2.87 9.74
CA ARG A 66 17.07 2.86 8.45
C ARG A 66 17.56 1.46 8.11
N PHE A 67 18.09 0.73 9.09
CA PHE A 67 18.48 -0.68 8.92
C PHE A 67 17.29 -1.56 8.54
N GLU A 68 16.17 -1.46 9.26
CA GLU A 68 14.95 -2.21 8.96
C GLU A 68 14.48 -1.98 7.51
N ASP A 69 14.45 -0.74 7.05
CA ASP A 69 14.06 -0.40 5.67
C ASP A 69 15.01 -1.01 4.64
N CYS A 70 16.32 -0.96 4.88
CA CYS A 70 17.32 -1.51 3.96
C CYS A 70 17.26 -3.05 3.91
N PHE A 71 17.16 -3.72 5.06
CA PHE A 71 17.02 -5.19 5.10
C PHE A 71 15.70 -5.66 4.49
N LYS A 72 14.63 -4.88 4.66
CA LYS A 72 13.37 -5.16 3.97
C LYS A 72 13.54 -5.12 2.45
N LEU A 73 14.23 -4.11 1.92
CA LEU A 73 14.52 -4.01 0.49
C LEU A 73 15.37 -5.18 0.01
N LEU A 74 16.46 -5.50 0.71
CA LEU A 74 17.35 -6.62 0.36
C LEU A 74 16.62 -7.97 0.40
N LYS A 75 15.69 -8.15 1.34
CA LYS A 75 14.82 -9.32 1.44
C LYS A 75 13.84 -9.44 0.27
N GLU A 76 13.27 -8.32 -0.18
CA GLU A 76 12.29 -8.30 -1.28
C GLU A 76 12.98 -8.40 -2.65
N HIS A 77 14.22 -7.89 -2.74
CA HIS A 77 14.98 -7.78 -3.97
C HIS A 77 16.47 -8.09 -3.71
N PRO A 78 16.86 -9.37 -3.81
CA PRO A 78 18.25 -9.75 -3.65
C PRO A 78 19.14 -9.05 -4.69
N VAL A 79 20.19 -8.40 -4.22
CA VAL A 79 21.21 -7.76 -5.08
C VAL A 79 22.57 -8.38 -4.82
N ASN A 80 23.48 -8.25 -5.78
CA ASN A 80 24.86 -8.62 -5.55
C ASN A 80 25.51 -7.59 -4.60
N ILE A 81 26.03 -8.05 -3.47
CA ILE A 81 26.63 -7.19 -2.45
C ILE A 81 28.08 -6.87 -2.85
N ASP A 82 28.36 -5.59 -3.07
CA ASP A 82 29.73 -5.10 -3.25
C ASP A 82 30.33 -4.60 -1.92
N ASN A 83 31.64 -4.34 -1.94
CA ASN A 83 32.38 -3.89 -0.75
C ASN A 83 31.91 -2.52 -0.26
N ASP A 84 31.44 -1.65 -1.16
CA ASP A 84 30.99 -0.30 -0.81
C ASP A 84 29.69 -0.38 0.00
N LEU A 85 28.74 -1.22 -0.41
CA LEU A 85 27.50 -1.45 0.33
C LEU A 85 27.78 -2.03 1.72
N GLU A 86 28.66 -3.02 1.81
CA GLU A 86 29.06 -3.64 3.08
C GLU A 86 29.70 -2.61 4.03
N SER A 87 30.63 -1.80 3.51
CA SER A 87 31.30 -0.74 4.28
C SER A 87 30.30 0.30 4.81
N MET A 88 29.38 0.76 3.97
CA MET A 88 28.36 1.74 4.38
C MET A 88 27.41 1.19 5.45
N PHE A 89 27.06 -0.10 5.38
CA PHE A 89 26.28 -0.73 6.46
C PHE A 89 27.07 -0.83 7.76
N LEU A 90 28.34 -1.20 7.72
CA LEU A 90 29.20 -1.27 8.90
C LEU A 90 29.38 0.11 9.56
N GLU A 91 29.56 1.17 8.78
CA GLU A 91 29.57 2.54 9.31
C GLU A 91 28.24 2.95 9.97
N GLY A 92 27.12 2.52 9.38
CA GLY A 92 25.81 2.69 10.00
C GLY A 92 25.68 1.90 11.31
N TYR A 93 26.30 0.73 11.38
CA TYR A 93 26.23 -0.16 12.53
C TYR A 93 27.04 0.43 13.68
N ASP A 94 28.23 0.96 13.40
CA ASP A 94 29.05 1.69 14.35
C ASP A 94 28.28 2.86 14.95
N THR A 95 27.49 3.58 14.14
CA THR A 95 26.61 4.64 14.61
C THR A 95 25.56 4.12 15.58
N LEU A 96 24.86 3.03 15.25
CA LEU A 96 23.83 2.44 16.11
C LEU A 96 24.43 1.92 17.43
N LYS A 97 25.55 1.21 17.34
CA LYS A 97 26.30 0.70 18.48
C LYS A 97 26.75 1.84 19.38
N HIS A 98 27.30 2.91 18.81
CA HIS A 98 27.72 4.08 19.58
C HIS A 98 26.58 4.70 20.36
N LEU A 99 25.39 4.86 19.74
CA LEU A 99 24.20 5.37 20.42
C LEU A 99 23.75 4.48 21.60
N VAL A 100 23.80 3.16 21.43
CA VAL A 100 23.47 2.21 22.51
C VAL A 100 24.50 2.25 23.62
N ASP A 101 25.79 2.35 23.29
CA ASP A 101 26.88 2.45 24.28
C ASP A 101 26.76 3.74 25.12
N GLN A 102 26.29 4.86 24.55
CA GLN A 102 26.03 6.10 25.31
C GLN A 102 24.98 5.93 26.42
N LEU A 103 24.04 4.98 26.29
CA LEU A 103 23.06 4.71 27.34
C LEU A 103 23.69 4.18 28.63
N GLN A 104 24.86 3.56 28.54
CA GLN A 104 25.63 3.06 29.69
C GLN A 104 26.52 4.13 30.31
N GLY A 105 26.66 5.29 29.65
CA GLY A 105 27.44 6.41 30.16
C GLY A 105 26.84 6.99 31.46
N PRO A 106 27.63 7.68 32.28
CA PRO A 106 27.18 8.23 33.56
C PRO A 106 26.03 9.23 33.44
N PHE A 107 25.82 9.81 32.26
CA PHE A 107 24.76 10.77 31.96
C PHE A 107 23.67 10.20 31.04
N GLY A 108 23.80 8.94 30.59
CA GLY A 108 22.96 8.34 29.55
C GLY A 108 23.04 9.07 28.21
N LEU A 109 22.20 8.67 27.27
CA LEU A 109 22.09 9.32 25.96
C LEU A 109 21.18 10.55 26.05
N ARG A 110 21.76 11.75 25.90
CA ARG A 110 20.98 13.00 25.83
C ARG A 110 20.44 13.20 24.41
N GLU A 111 19.26 13.79 24.29
CA GLU A 111 18.60 13.96 22.98
C GLU A 111 19.44 14.78 22.00
N GLU A 112 20.04 15.89 22.44
CA GLU A 112 20.90 16.72 21.59
C GLU A 112 22.17 15.99 21.10
N GLU A 113 22.76 15.16 21.95
CA GLU A 113 23.96 14.36 21.60
C GLU A 113 23.58 13.26 20.61
N GLY A 114 22.47 12.58 20.86
CA GLY A 114 21.90 11.60 19.94
C GLY A 114 21.59 12.20 18.58
N GLU A 115 20.98 13.39 18.54
CA GLU A 115 20.68 14.06 17.26
C GLU A 115 21.96 14.46 16.51
N LYS A 116 22.99 14.94 17.20
CA LYS A 116 24.30 15.25 16.58
C LYS A 116 24.94 14.02 15.97
N ILE A 117 24.91 12.88 16.66
CA ILE A 117 25.43 11.60 16.16
C ILE A 117 24.66 11.19 14.89
N VAL A 118 23.32 11.24 14.93
CA VAL A 118 22.49 10.92 13.75
C VAL A 118 22.76 11.86 12.59
N GLN A 119 22.87 13.17 12.85
CA GLN A 119 23.16 14.17 11.82
C GLN A 119 24.54 13.94 11.16
N ALA A 120 25.55 13.54 11.95
CA ALA A 120 26.87 13.21 11.42
C ALA A 120 26.85 11.96 10.54
N ALA A 121 25.97 11.00 10.83
CA ALA A 121 25.81 9.75 10.06
C ALA A 121 24.88 9.88 8.83
N GLU A 122 24.07 10.94 8.74
CA GLU A 122 23.10 11.14 7.65
C GLU A 122 23.73 11.05 6.24
N PRO A 123 24.93 11.64 5.96
CA PRO A 123 25.56 11.49 4.66
C PRO A 123 25.84 10.03 4.28
N ASN A 124 26.19 9.18 5.26
CA ASN A 124 26.39 7.76 5.03
C ASN A 124 25.07 7.07 4.67
N PHE A 125 23.99 7.31 5.44
CA PHE A 125 22.68 6.71 5.13
C PHE A 125 22.11 7.15 3.78
N VAL A 126 22.34 8.40 3.38
CA VAL A 126 21.96 8.90 2.05
C VAL A 126 22.73 8.17 0.95
N LYS A 127 24.06 7.99 1.11
CA LYS A 127 24.88 7.22 0.17
C LYS A 127 24.46 5.76 0.11
N LEU A 128 24.26 5.12 1.26
CA LEU A 128 23.81 3.74 1.38
C LEU A 128 22.51 3.53 0.63
N GLN A 129 21.51 4.38 0.88
CA GLN A 129 20.21 4.26 0.23
C GLN A 129 20.30 4.53 -1.28
N ALA A 130 21.10 5.52 -1.71
CA ALA A 130 21.31 5.80 -3.12
C ALA A 130 22.00 4.63 -3.84
N HIS A 131 23.04 4.05 -3.22
CA HIS A 131 23.79 2.92 -3.75
C HIS A 131 22.94 1.65 -3.80
N LEU A 132 22.17 1.37 -2.74
CA LEU A 132 21.22 0.25 -2.73
C LEU A 132 20.18 0.38 -3.84
N ASN A 133 19.61 1.57 -4.03
CA ASN A 133 18.68 1.84 -5.14
C ASN A 133 19.35 1.70 -6.51
N HIS A 134 20.62 2.10 -6.63
CA HIS A 134 21.40 1.91 -7.85
C HIS A 134 21.61 0.43 -8.14
N LEU A 135 21.99 -0.38 -7.15
CA LEU A 135 22.15 -1.83 -7.29
C LEU A 135 20.83 -2.51 -7.66
N LEU A 136 19.71 -2.06 -7.08
CA LEU A 136 18.37 -2.54 -7.43
C LEU A 136 18.00 -2.17 -8.89
N GLY A 137 18.40 -1.01 -9.38
CA GLY A 137 18.21 -0.60 -10.79
C GLY A 137 19.19 -1.27 -11.77
N ALA A 138 20.42 -1.51 -11.35
CA ALA A 138 21.48 -2.15 -12.13
C ALA A 138 21.28 -3.67 -12.24
N ALA A 139 20.70 -4.32 -11.23
CA ALA A 139 20.20 -5.69 -11.33
C ALA A 139 19.12 -5.84 -12.42
N GLY A 140 18.45 -4.74 -12.81
CA GLY A 140 17.57 -4.68 -13.97
C GLY A 140 18.25 -4.31 -15.30
N SER A 141 19.57 -4.05 -15.32
CA SER A 141 20.29 -3.43 -16.44
C SER A 141 21.65 -4.07 -16.80
N ALA A 142 21.89 -5.34 -16.48
CA ALA A 142 23.06 -6.08 -16.98
C ALA A 142 22.70 -6.87 -18.27
N PRO A 143 23.51 -6.82 -19.34
CA PRO A 143 23.27 -7.57 -20.57
C PRO A 143 23.89 -8.97 -20.44
N GLU A 144 23.10 -9.94 -19.99
CA GLU A 144 23.44 -11.37 -20.13
C GLU A 144 22.33 -12.15 -20.84
N ALA A 145 22.79 -13.06 -21.67
CA ALA A 145 22.06 -13.72 -22.73
C ALA A 145 20.89 -14.60 -22.25
N SER A 146 19.80 -14.52 -23.00
CA SER A 146 18.81 -15.58 -23.22
C SER A 146 18.29 -16.31 -21.97
N LYS A 147 17.35 -15.67 -21.28
CA LYS A 147 16.04 -16.25 -20.91
C LYS A 147 15.06 -15.10 -20.74
N THR A 148 13.96 -15.15 -21.50
CA THR A 148 12.81 -14.25 -21.48
C THR A 148 12.43 -13.81 -20.06
N SER A 149 12.89 -12.62 -19.68
CA SER A 149 12.51 -11.94 -18.45
C SER A 149 11.55 -10.83 -18.85
N THR A 150 10.27 -11.03 -18.54
CA THR A 150 9.24 -10.01 -18.67
C THR A 150 9.70 -8.71 -18.00
N PRO A 151 9.52 -7.53 -18.63
CA PRO A 151 9.80 -6.25 -17.97
C PRO A 151 9.04 -6.21 -16.64
N ASP A 152 9.61 -5.57 -15.61
CA ASP A 152 8.98 -5.40 -14.28
C ASP A 152 7.74 -4.50 -14.37
N ILE A 153 6.67 -5.07 -14.94
CA ILE A 153 5.39 -4.41 -15.15
C ILE A 153 4.75 -4.09 -13.79
N SER A 154 5.01 -4.89 -12.75
CA SER A 154 4.44 -4.67 -11.42
C SER A 154 4.98 -3.41 -10.74
N ALA A 155 6.29 -3.18 -10.77
CA ALA A 155 6.87 -1.94 -10.25
C ALA A 155 6.41 -0.72 -11.05
N GLN A 156 6.35 -0.83 -12.38
CA GLN A 156 5.89 0.26 -13.22
C GLN A 156 4.41 0.59 -13.00
N VAL A 157 3.54 -0.42 -12.86
CA VAL A 157 2.12 -0.22 -12.53
C VAL A 157 1.99 0.43 -11.15
N THR A 158 2.75 -0.03 -10.17
CA THR A 158 2.76 0.55 -8.81
C THR A 158 3.18 2.03 -8.86
N GLY A 159 4.13 2.40 -9.73
CA GLY A 159 4.49 3.79 -10.00
C GLY A 159 3.34 4.63 -10.55
N VAL A 160 2.56 4.10 -11.48
CA VAL A 160 1.36 4.78 -12.02
C VAL A 160 0.26 4.90 -10.95
N LEU A 161 0.05 3.87 -10.12
CA LEU A 161 -0.93 3.93 -9.03
C LEU A 161 -0.59 5.03 -8.00
N LYS A 162 0.69 5.22 -7.69
CA LYS A 162 1.15 6.34 -6.85
C LYS A 162 0.80 7.71 -7.43
N GLN A 163 0.77 7.85 -8.77
CA GLN A 163 0.34 9.08 -9.45
C GLN A 163 -1.19 9.25 -9.49
N MET A 164 -1.96 8.15 -9.51
CA MET A 164 -3.43 8.20 -9.46
C MET A 164 -3.97 8.60 -8.08
N LEU A 165 -3.32 8.16 -7.00
CA LEU A 165 -3.74 8.45 -5.62
C LEU A 165 -3.96 9.95 -5.30
N PRO A 166 -3.02 10.87 -5.61
CA PRO A 166 -3.25 12.30 -5.38
C PRO A 166 -4.38 12.85 -6.25
N LEU A 167 -4.56 12.38 -7.48
CA LEU A 167 -5.64 12.82 -8.38
C LEU A 167 -7.02 12.44 -7.84
N PHE A 168 -7.16 11.24 -7.27
CA PHE A 168 -8.40 10.81 -6.61
C PHE A 168 -8.72 11.62 -5.34
N LYS A 169 -7.73 12.28 -4.72
CA LYS A 169 -7.93 13.14 -3.54
C LYS A 169 -8.27 14.59 -3.88
N GLN A 170 -8.12 15.00 -5.15
CA GLN A 170 -8.43 16.36 -5.61
C GLN A 170 -9.90 16.52 -5.99
N ALA A 171 -10.30 17.75 -6.30
CA ALA A 171 -11.65 18.06 -6.79
C ALA A 171 -11.97 17.28 -8.08
N GLU A 172 -13.24 16.89 -8.24
CA GLU A 172 -13.75 16.11 -9.37
C GLU A 172 -13.93 16.96 -10.64
N THR A 173 -12.82 17.50 -11.15
CA THR A 173 -12.83 18.32 -12.37
C THR A 173 -12.69 17.45 -13.63
N PRO A 174 -13.24 17.89 -14.78
CA PRO A 174 -13.01 17.22 -16.07
C PRO A 174 -11.53 17.07 -16.42
N ALA A 175 -10.69 18.06 -16.03
CA ALA A 175 -9.24 18.01 -16.23
C ALA A 175 -8.58 16.88 -15.42
N ASN A 176 -8.95 16.72 -14.14
CA ASN A 176 -8.43 15.64 -13.30
C ASN A 176 -8.90 14.26 -13.80
N ARG A 177 -10.13 14.17 -14.32
CA ARG A 177 -10.66 12.94 -14.94
C ARG A 177 -9.87 12.60 -16.20
N GLN A 178 -9.58 13.58 -17.05
CA GLN A 178 -8.77 13.40 -18.24
C GLN A 178 -7.35 12.92 -17.92
N GLN A 179 -6.74 13.46 -16.85
CA GLN A 179 -5.43 13.00 -16.36
C GLN A 179 -5.48 11.54 -15.88
N LEU A 180 -6.50 11.15 -15.12
CA LEU A 180 -6.69 9.75 -14.69
C LEU A 180 -6.89 8.82 -15.90
N CYS A 181 -7.67 9.22 -16.90
CA CYS A 181 -7.85 8.47 -18.14
C CYS A 181 -6.53 8.31 -18.92
N ALA A 182 -5.68 9.35 -18.96
CA ALA A 182 -4.37 9.28 -19.58
C ALA A 182 -3.43 8.28 -18.87
N LEU A 183 -3.46 8.23 -17.54
CA LEU A 183 -2.73 7.24 -16.76
C LEU A 183 -3.23 5.81 -17.05
N CYS A 184 -4.54 5.61 -17.20
CA CYS A 184 -5.09 4.32 -17.62
C CYS A 184 -4.66 3.94 -19.06
N SER A 185 -4.62 4.88 -20.00
CA SER A 185 -4.11 4.63 -21.35
C SER A 185 -2.65 4.20 -21.34
N ARG A 186 -1.83 4.80 -20.47
CA ARG A 186 -0.44 4.38 -20.25
C ARG A 186 -0.36 2.94 -19.73
N LEU A 187 -1.19 2.57 -18.74
CA LEU A 187 -1.26 1.20 -18.22
C LEU A 187 -1.62 0.16 -19.30
N VAL A 188 -2.46 0.50 -20.28
CA VAL A 188 -2.79 -0.40 -21.41
C VAL A 188 -1.56 -0.68 -22.26
N GLN A 189 -0.72 0.33 -22.53
CA GLN A 189 0.47 0.20 -23.38
C GLN A 189 1.58 -0.62 -22.71
N MET A 190 1.68 -0.56 -21.38
CA MET A 190 2.72 -1.25 -20.60
C MET A 190 2.64 -2.78 -20.65
N SER A 191 1.46 -3.33 -20.95
CA SER A 191 1.25 -4.78 -21.06
C SER A 191 0.28 -5.07 -22.21
N ALA A 192 0.68 -4.63 -23.41
CA ALA A 192 -0.11 -4.76 -24.63
C ALA A 192 -0.32 -6.22 -25.07
N GLU A 193 0.51 -7.17 -24.62
CA GLU A 193 0.41 -8.58 -25.02
C GLU A 193 -0.65 -9.36 -24.21
N ILE A 194 -1.04 -8.84 -23.03
CA ILE A 194 -1.93 -9.55 -22.11
C ILE A 194 -3.37 -9.05 -22.25
N LYS A 195 -4.19 -9.84 -22.96
CA LYS A 195 -5.60 -9.48 -23.26
C LYS A 195 -6.45 -9.24 -22.01
N THR A 196 -6.30 -10.07 -20.98
CA THR A 196 -7.04 -9.98 -19.71
C THR A 196 -6.73 -8.68 -18.95
N TRP A 197 -5.45 -8.29 -18.93
CA TRP A 197 -5.00 -6.99 -18.43
C TRP A 197 -5.62 -5.82 -19.19
N GLN A 198 -5.61 -5.85 -20.52
CA GLN A 198 -6.24 -4.80 -21.32
C GLN A 198 -7.74 -4.66 -21.00
N VAL A 199 -8.44 -5.77 -20.82
CA VAL A 199 -9.87 -5.76 -20.48
C VAL A 199 -10.09 -5.10 -19.12
N LEU A 200 -9.29 -5.43 -18.11
CA LEU A 200 -9.37 -4.80 -16.79
C LEU A 200 -9.12 -3.29 -16.86
N VAL A 201 -7.99 -2.87 -17.44
CA VAL A 201 -7.60 -1.45 -17.47
C VAL A 201 -8.57 -0.61 -18.30
N ARG A 202 -9.08 -1.14 -19.43
CA ARG A 202 -10.12 -0.45 -20.21
C ARG A 202 -11.43 -0.33 -19.44
N THR A 203 -11.79 -1.34 -18.64
CA THR A 203 -12.98 -1.28 -17.78
C THR A 203 -12.80 -0.21 -16.70
N ALA A 204 -11.63 -0.14 -16.06
CA ALA A 204 -11.30 0.93 -15.12
C ALA A 204 -11.33 2.32 -15.77
N ASN A 205 -10.79 2.46 -16.98
CA ASN A 205 -10.80 3.71 -17.73
C ASN A 205 -12.24 4.17 -18.02
N ARG A 206 -13.12 3.25 -18.45
CA ARG A 206 -14.55 3.55 -18.66
C ARG A 206 -15.25 3.99 -17.37
N ALA A 207 -14.94 3.35 -16.24
CA ALA A 207 -15.51 3.73 -14.95
C ALA A 207 -15.05 5.14 -14.51
N ILE A 208 -13.79 5.50 -14.75
CA ILE A 208 -13.23 6.84 -14.44
C ILE A 208 -13.81 7.92 -15.35
N ALA A 209 -13.93 7.63 -16.64
CA ALA A 209 -14.46 8.53 -17.65
C ALA A 209 -15.94 8.86 -17.44
N ASN A 210 -16.69 8.02 -16.71
CA ASN A 210 -18.09 8.25 -16.40
C ASN A 210 -18.23 9.36 -15.33
N PRO A 211 -18.80 10.54 -15.67
CA PRO A 211 -18.91 11.66 -14.74
C PRO A 211 -19.87 11.39 -13.57
N LYS A 212 -20.72 10.37 -13.66
CA LYS A 212 -21.64 9.97 -12.58
C LYS A 212 -20.92 9.29 -11.41
N ASN A 213 -19.71 8.77 -11.64
CA ASN A 213 -18.95 8.05 -10.62
C ASN A 213 -18.06 9.02 -9.84
N THR A 214 -18.22 9.05 -8.51
CA THR A 214 -17.38 9.87 -7.63
C THR A 214 -16.01 9.25 -7.42
N TYR A 215 -15.00 10.09 -7.16
CA TYR A 215 -13.65 9.61 -6.86
C TYR A 215 -13.58 8.78 -5.59
N ALA A 216 -14.42 9.11 -4.60
CA ALA A 216 -14.56 8.33 -3.37
C ALA A 216 -15.00 6.88 -3.63
N THR A 217 -15.83 6.65 -4.66
CA THR A 217 -16.29 5.31 -5.04
C THR A 217 -15.26 4.61 -5.94
N LEU A 218 -14.64 5.33 -6.86
CA LEU A 218 -13.69 4.79 -7.84
C LEU A 218 -12.34 4.41 -7.23
N ALA A 219 -11.77 5.27 -6.38
CA ALA A 219 -10.42 5.10 -5.84
C ALA A 219 -10.19 3.74 -5.15
N PRO A 220 -11.02 3.29 -4.19
CA PRO A 220 -10.77 2.02 -3.51
C PRO A 220 -10.91 0.80 -4.43
N ILE A 221 -11.75 0.87 -5.48
CA ILE A 221 -12.00 -0.23 -6.40
C ILE A 221 -10.88 -0.30 -7.45
N VAL A 222 -10.63 0.82 -8.13
CA VAL A 222 -9.64 0.91 -9.21
C VAL A 222 -8.23 0.63 -8.70
N ILE A 223 -7.81 1.25 -7.58
CA ILE A 223 -6.46 1.06 -7.04
C ILE A 223 -6.26 -0.39 -6.60
N LYS A 224 -7.24 -0.98 -5.90
CA LYS A 224 -7.17 -2.36 -5.43
C LYS A 224 -7.06 -3.35 -6.60
N GLU A 225 -7.93 -3.24 -7.59
CA GLU A 225 -7.96 -4.21 -8.70
C GLU A 225 -6.73 -4.09 -9.60
N LEU A 226 -6.27 -2.86 -9.90
CA LEU A 226 -5.06 -2.68 -10.69
C LEU A 226 -3.82 -3.18 -9.95
N LYS A 227 -3.74 -3.00 -8.62
CA LYS A 227 -2.64 -3.54 -7.82
C LYS A 227 -2.66 -5.06 -7.80
N GLN A 228 -3.81 -5.67 -7.48
CA GLN A 228 -3.97 -7.12 -7.47
C GLN A 228 -3.63 -7.74 -8.83
N ALA A 229 -4.10 -7.13 -9.93
CA ALA A 229 -3.77 -7.60 -11.26
C ALA A 229 -2.27 -7.46 -11.56
N SER A 230 -1.63 -6.37 -11.14
CA SER A 230 -0.19 -6.18 -11.34
C SER A 230 0.67 -7.19 -10.58
N ASP A 231 0.23 -7.61 -9.39
CA ASP A 231 0.93 -8.62 -8.59
C ASP A 231 0.81 -10.03 -9.22
N LEU A 232 -0.19 -10.27 -10.07
CA LEU A 232 -0.37 -11.55 -10.78
C LEU A 232 0.46 -11.65 -12.07
N LEU A 233 0.91 -10.53 -12.65
CA LEU A 233 1.64 -10.50 -13.92
C LEU A 233 3.00 -11.22 -13.85
N PRO A 234 3.86 -11.00 -12.82
CA PRO A 234 5.15 -11.68 -12.71
C PRO A 234 5.02 -13.20 -12.52
N HIS A 235 3.88 -13.66 -11.99
CA HIS A 235 3.62 -15.07 -11.73
C HIS A 235 2.99 -15.81 -12.93
N GLY A 236 2.84 -15.14 -14.07
CA GLY A 236 2.21 -15.73 -15.27
C GLY A 236 0.73 -16.07 -15.07
N LYS A 237 0.09 -15.59 -14.00
CA LYS A 237 -1.32 -15.86 -13.66
C LYS A 237 -2.26 -14.89 -14.39
N THR A 238 -2.05 -14.70 -15.68
CA THR A 238 -2.79 -13.72 -16.49
C THR A 238 -4.26 -14.08 -16.67
N ASP A 239 -4.62 -15.36 -16.58
CA ASP A 239 -5.99 -15.85 -16.71
C ASP A 239 -6.86 -15.51 -15.49
N ALA A 240 -6.25 -15.25 -14.34
CA ALA A 240 -6.94 -14.82 -13.12
C ALA A 240 -7.27 -13.32 -13.12
N ILE A 241 -6.75 -12.55 -14.09
CA ILE A 241 -7.00 -11.12 -14.20
C ILE A 241 -8.37 -10.90 -14.84
N ALA A 242 -9.35 -10.46 -14.05
CA ALA A 242 -10.66 -10.09 -14.55
C ALA A 242 -11.23 -8.90 -13.77
N PRO A 243 -11.92 -7.96 -14.43
CA PRO A 243 -12.61 -6.87 -13.72
C PRO A 243 -13.70 -7.44 -12.82
N SER A 244 -13.79 -6.91 -11.60
CA SER A 244 -14.84 -7.32 -10.66
C SER A 244 -16.23 -6.92 -11.16
N ALA A 245 -17.27 -7.56 -10.60
CA ALA A 245 -18.66 -7.18 -10.89
C ALA A 245 -18.92 -5.69 -10.54
N SER A 246 -18.32 -5.20 -9.45
CA SER A 246 -18.42 -3.80 -9.02
C SER A 246 -17.79 -2.85 -10.04
N LEU A 247 -16.59 -3.16 -10.54
CA LEU A 247 -15.93 -2.33 -11.55
C LEU A 247 -16.69 -2.34 -12.89
N ARG A 248 -17.24 -3.49 -13.29
CA ARG A 248 -18.10 -3.61 -14.48
C ARG A 248 -19.38 -2.78 -14.36
N LEU A 249 -20.03 -2.77 -13.19
CA LEU A 249 -21.22 -1.96 -12.94
C LEU A 249 -20.92 -0.46 -13.05
N LEU A 250 -19.76 -0.02 -12.52
CA LEU A 250 -19.35 1.38 -12.61
C LEU A 250 -18.94 1.80 -14.04
N ALA A 251 -18.42 0.86 -14.83
CA ALA A 251 -18.06 1.05 -16.24
C ALA A 251 -19.24 0.93 -17.22
N ALA A 252 -20.37 0.39 -16.77
CA ALA A 252 -21.59 0.30 -17.54
C ALA A 252 -22.29 1.67 -17.54
N SER A 253 -22.34 2.31 -18.71
CA SER A 253 -23.26 3.43 -18.93
C SER A 253 -24.67 2.87 -19.12
N PRO A 254 -25.75 3.59 -18.74
CA PRO A 254 -27.13 3.12 -18.81
C PRO A 254 -27.74 3.09 -20.23
N GLU A 255 -26.94 2.80 -21.26
CA GLU A 255 -27.41 2.61 -22.65
C GLU A 255 -26.90 1.27 -23.19
N ALA A 256 -27.44 0.18 -22.66
CA ALA A 256 -27.44 -1.13 -23.31
C ALA A 256 -28.51 -2.03 -22.68
N THR A 257 -29.76 -1.56 -22.67
CA THR A 257 -30.92 -2.45 -22.75
C THR A 257 -31.56 -2.23 -24.12
N THR A 258 -30.91 -2.75 -25.15
CA THR A 258 -31.56 -3.13 -26.39
C THR A 258 -31.31 -4.62 -26.58
N ALA A 259 -32.05 -5.42 -25.81
CA ALA A 259 -32.34 -6.77 -26.24
C ALA A 259 -33.15 -6.68 -27.56
N PRO A 260 -32.89 -7.55 -28.53
CA PRO A 260 -33.54 -7.48 -29.83
C PRO A 260 -35.01 -7.87 -29.70
N ILE A 261 -35.88 -6.94 -30.09
CA ILE A 261 -37.29 -7.23 -30.35
C ILE A 261 -37.34 -7.97 -31.71
N PRO A 262 -37.92 -9.19 -31.79
CA PRO A 262 -38.16 -9.86 -33.07
C PRO A 262 -39.28 -9.15 -33.84
N PRO A 263 -39.29 -9.17 -35.19
CA PRO A 263 -40.26 -8.40 -35.96
C PRO A 263 -41.62 -9.11 -35.96
N ALA A 264 -42.64 -8.48 -35.37
CA ALA A 264 -44.03 -8.87 -35.56
C ALA A 264 -44.67 -8.02 -36.67
N LYS A 265 -45.25 -8.72 -37.65
CA LYS A 265 -46.02 -8.18 -38.76
C LYS A 265 -47.35 -7.57 -38.29
N VAL A 266 -47.65 -6.37 -38.79
CA VAL A 266 -48.92 -5.84 -39.35
C VAL A 266 -50.26 -6.29 -38.73
N ALA A 267 -51.01 -5.33 -38.15
CA ALA A 267 -52.47 -5.09 -38.29
C ALA A 267 -52.86 -3.92 -37.33
N VAL A 268 -53.16 -2.70 -37.80
CA VAL A 268 -54.47 -2.10 -38.19
C VAL A 268 -55.47 -1.89 -37.03
N GLY A 269 -55.91 -0.63 -36.86
CA GLY A 269 -57.07 -0.16 -36.09
C GLY A 269 -56.80 0.09 -34.60
N GLU A 270 -57.32 1.09 -33.88
CA GLU A 270 -58.28 2.18 -34.08
C GLU A 270 -58.20 3.06 -32.80
N GLY A 271 -58.47 4.38 -32.90
CA GLY A 271 -59.14 5.17 -31.85
C GLY A 271 -58.40 5.62 -30.54
N PRO A 272 -58.36 6.93 -30.20
CA PRO A 272 -57.92 7.50 -28.90
C PRO A 272 -59.14 7.70 -27.93
N PRO A 273 -59.10 8.34 -26.72
CA PRO A 273 -58.05 9.14 -26.03
C PRO A 273 -57.91 9.00 -24.47
N SER A 274 -56.80 9.52 -23.93
CA SER A 274 -56.61 10.26 -22.63
C SER A 274 -57.18 9.72 -21.28
N PRO A 275 -57.05 10.44 -20.13
CA PRO A 275 -55.93 10.34 -19.18
C PRO A 275 -56.40 9.97 -17.75
N THR A 276 -55.53 9.43 -16.87
CA THR A 276 -55.84 9.44 -15.42
C THR A 276 -54.59 9.35 -14.53
N GLU A 277 -54.32 10.47 -13.87
CA GLU A 277 -53.93 10.66 -12.47
C GLU A 277 -53.06 9.62 -11.74
N SER A 278 -51.84 10.05 -11.45
CA SER A 278 -51.29 10.24 -10.09
C SER A 278 -51.86 9.41 -8.92
N LYS A 279 -51.02 8.53 -8.36
CA LYS A 279 -50.91 8.32 -6.90
C LYS A 279 -49.50 7.85 -6.53
N PRO A 280 -48.83 8.46 -5.53
CA PRO A 280 -47.53 8.01 -5.05
C PRO A 280 -47.72 6.82 -4.09
N THR A 281 -46.87 5.81 -4.19
CA THR A 281 -46.77 4.67 -3.25
C THR A 281 -45.33 4.50 -2.76
N PRO A 282 -45.13 3.84 -1.59
CA PRO A 282 -44.36 4.40 -0.49
C PRO A 282 -42.88 3.98 -0.46
N THR A 283 -42.07 4.84 0.16
CA THR A 283 -40.64 4.65 0.44
C THR A 283 -40.39 3.37 1.25
N SER A 284 -39.68 2.42 0.65
CA SER A 284 -39.25 1.17 1.29
C SER A 284 -38.15 1.44 2.32
N ILE A 285 -38.40 1.14 3.59
CA ILE A 285 -37.44 1.29 4.70
C ILE A 285 -36.50 0.07 4.68
N LYS A 286 -35.19 0.28 4.44
CA LYS A 286 -34.16 -0.77 4.55
C LYS A 286 -33.93 -1.12 6.03
N GLN A 287 -34.32 -2.33 6.42
CA GLN A 287 -34.03 -2.90 7.73
C GLN A 287 -32.59 -3.47 7.75
N ILE A 288 -31.81 -3.16 8.79
CA ILE A 288 -30.41 -3.61 8.95
C ILE A 288 -30.36 -4.60 10.11
N ALA A 289 -29.83 -5.79 9.88
CA ALA A 289 -29.57 -6.77 10.93
C ALA A 289 -28.25 -6.44 11.65
N VAL A 290 -28.31 -6.17 12.96
CA VAL A 290 -27.14 -5.85 13.78
C VAL A 290 -26.70 -7.09 14.54
N PRO A 291 -25.46 -7.58 14.37
CA PRO A 291 -24.91 -8.70 15.13
C PRO A 291 -24.84 -8.42 16.64
N VAL A 292 -24.94 -9.47 17.46
CA VAL A 292 -24.85 -9.37 18.93
C VAL A 292 -23.44 -8.98 19.40
N GLU A 293 -22.41 -9.33 18.63
CA GLU A 293 -21.01 -9.05 18.99
C GLU A 293 -20.66 -7.55 18.76
N PRO A 294 -20.13 -6.83 19.77
CA PRO A 294 -19.96 -5.36 19.71
C PRO A 294 -19.06 -4.89 18.57
N ARG A 295 -17.97 -5.62 18.28
CA ARG A 295 -17.03 -5.27 17.20
C ARG A 295 -17.65 -5.51 15.82
N ALA A 296 -18.43 -6.58 15.66
CA ALA A 296 -19.14 -6.87 14.42
C ALA A 296 -20.28 -5.87 14.17
N ALA A 297 -21.03 -5.51 15.22
CA ALA A 297 -22.06 -4.46 15.16
C ALA A 297 -21.48 -3.11 14.72
N ALA A 298 -20.37 -2.68 15.33
CA ALA A 298 -19.70 -1.44 14.96
C ALA A 298 -19.24 -1.43 13.49
N LYS A 299 -18.75 -2.57 13.00
CA LYS A 299 -18.32 -2.73 11.60
C LYS A 299 -19.49 -2.63 10.62
N VAL A 300 -20.63 -3.29 10.91
CA VAL A 300 -21.83 -3.22 10.06
C VAL A 300 -22.41 -1.82 10.04
N LEU A 301 -22.48 -1.15 11.19
CA LEU A 301 -22.99 0.21 11.28
C LEU A 301 -22.07 1.20 10.54
N ALA A 302 -20.76 1.05 10.64
CA ALA A 302 -19.79 1.89 9.90
C ALA A 302 -19.80 1.68 8.38
N GLN A 303 -20.31 0.54 7.90
CA GLN A 303 -20.49 0.28 6.47
C GLN A 303 -21.76 0.90 5.90
N VAL A 304 -22.77 1.12 6.73
CA VAL A 304 -24.08 1.63 6.29
C VAL A 304 -24.28 3.11 6.57
N PHE A 305 -23.67 3.62 7.65
CA PHE A 305 -23.86 5.00 8.11
C PHE A 305 -22.54 5.78 8.10
N ASN A 306 -22.63 7.06 7.75
CA ASN A 306 -21.49 7.98 7.83
C ASN A 306 -21.25 8.45 9.29
N LYS A 307 -20.12 9.14 9.52
CA LYS A 307 -19.70 9.58 10.86
C LYS A 307 -20.75 10.44 11.58
N GLU A 308 -21.43 11.34 10.86
CA GLU A 308 -22.45 12.22 11.45
C GLU A 308 -23.73 11.44 11.80
N GLN A 309 -24.15 10.52 10.95
CA GLN A 309 -25.29 9.64 11.19
C GLN A 309 -25.04 8.69 12.37
N LEU A 310 -23.81 8.17 12.51
CA LEU A 310 -23.43 7.32 13.65
C LEU A 310 -23.43 8.10 14.96
N LEU A 311 -22.98 9.35 14.95
CA LEU A 311 -23.03 10.24 16.12
C LEU A 311 -24.48 10.55 16.52
N LEU A 312 -25.36 10.78 15.55
CA LEU A 312 -26.79 10.99 15.81
C LEU A 312 -27.45 9.72 16.37
N LEU A 313 -27.16 8.56 15.77
CA LEU A 313 -27.66 7.26 16.23
C LEU A 313 -27.20 6.97 17.67
N ALA A 314 -25.92 7.22 17.99
CA ALA A 314 -25.38 7.05 19.33
C ALA A 314 -26.06 7.97 20.36
N LYS A 315 -26.34 9.23 19.99
CA LYS A 315 -27.09 10.17 20.85
C LYS A 315 -28.52 9.68 21.11
N LEU A 316 -29.21 9.21 20.07
CA LEU A 316 -30.58 8.71 20.18
C LEU A 316 -30.66 7.43 21.02
N LEU A 317 -29.73 6.48 20.83
CA LEU A 317 -29.65 5.26 21.63
C LEU A 317 -29.32 5.55 23.09
N HIS A 318 -28.43 6.50 23.36
CA HIS A 318 -28.10 6.92 24.73
C HIS A 318 -29.29 7.60 25.44
N GLN A 319 -30.09 8.38 24.71
CA GLN A 319 -31.32 8.98 25.23
C GLN A 319 -32.41 7.94 25.48
N ALA A 320 -32.51 6.89 24.65
CA ALA A 320 -33.47 5.79 24.83
C ALA A 320 -33.07 4.77 25.92
N SER A 321 -31.80 4.79 26.38
CA SER A 321 -31.28 3.93 27.44
C SER A 321 -31.34 4.54 28.85
N ARG A 322 -31.94 5.72 29.01
CA ARG A 322 -32.26 6.36 30.30
C ARG A 322 -33.74 6.22 30.61
#